data_AF-A0A9E6NWN1-F1
#
_entry.id   AF-A0A9E6NWN1-F1
#
_cell.length_a   1.000
_cell.length_b   1.000
_cell.length_c   1.000
_cell.angle_alpha   90.00
_cell.angle_beta   90.00
_cell.angle_gamma   90.00
#
_symmetry.space_group_name_H-M   'P 1'
#
loop_
_entity.id
_entity.type
_entity.pdbx_description
1 polymer ?
#
loop_
_entity_poly.entity_id
_entity_poly.type
_entity_poly.pdbx_seq_one_letter_code
_entity_poly.pdbx_strand_id
1 'polypeptide(L)'
;MGEVTEETQVQPAMVGAFESLTLLKVKFDAAESTRSKELFGNGRMQVKVQVLVAGADADGNAVHVPAEVMDTISLIHYSNGQPLSNGWKASDEQGRFTLESHYSANTVPDEDDSVHPQVRTFWVSSAGAGETQVAARVTVNQQVIRSNGTTLSSVHDSSVSLIAKEPVAYSIDSFRWYSVRRGNEEPGNRIWNYYLGLYPQGGQQIKLVDWLSEGGRGSRLFAKGNKLREPSTNHLQGIFVLPEQKTQEVWLPFDGHPLSDILSFGAQGWLYVSTKKKRYSVKVSDREGELTVVQALSGYSTIEPASSDAEVFHFQAIDQYGTEHKLALRTDFAARQFYLERG
;
A
#
# COMPACT_ATOMS: atom_id res chain seq x y z
N MET A 1 69.54 -11.51 -40.57
CA MET A 1 68.28 -10.84 -40.16
C MET A 1 67.19 -11.88 -40.15
N GLY A 2 66.50 -12.02 -39.03
CA GLY A 2 65.38 -12.94 -38.85
C GLY A 2 65.43 -13.67 -37.51
N GLU A 3 65.47 -12.92 -36.40
CA GLU A 3 65.08 -13.47 -35.09
C GLU A 3 63.58 -13.76 -35.12
N VAL A 4 63.22 -14.99 -34.74
CA VAL A 4 61.83 -15.38 -34.46
C VAL A 4 61.69 -15.34 -32.95
N THR A 5 61.03 -14.29 -32.46
CA THR A 5 60.60 -14.17 -31.07
C THR A 5 59.29 -14.93 -30.90
N GLU A 6 59.32 -16.07 -30.22
CA GLU A 6 58.12 -16.71 -29.65
C GLU A 6 57.72 -15.92 -28.40
N GLU A 7 56.70 -15.08 -28.54
CA GLU A 7 55.99 -14.51 -27.39
C GLU A 7 55.17 -15.62 -26.72
N THR A 8 55.62 -16.04 -25.54
CA THR A 8 54.84 -16.90 -24.65
C THR A 8 53.62 -16.12 -24.16
N GLN A 9 52.45 -16.36 -24.75
CA GLN A 9 51.19 -15.88 -24.20
C GLN A 9 50.90 -16.63 -22.90
N VAL A 10 51.13 -15.94 -21.78
CA VAL A 10 50.63 -16.35 -20.47
C VAL A 10 49.10 -16.21 -20.50
N GLN A 11 48.39 -17.34 -20.48
CA GLN A 11 46.95 -17.37 -20.28
C GLN A 11 46.62 -16.73 -18.91
N PRO A 12 45.65 -15.80 -18.84
CA PRO A 12 45.18 -15.31 -17.56
C PRO A 12 44.56 -16.47 -16.76
N ALA A 13 44.93 -16.57 -15.48
CA ALA A 13 44.42 -17.57 -14.56
C ALA A 13 42.88 -17.57 -14.57
N MET A 14 42.29 -18.74 -14.82
CA MET A 14 40.85 -18.96 -14.67
C MET A 14 40.44 -18.56 -13.25
N VAL A 15 39.60 -17.54 -13.12
CA VAL A 15 38.73 -17.39 -11.95
C VAL A 15 38.00 -18.73 -11.79
N GLY A 16 38.16 -19.39 -10.65
CA GLY A 16 37.64 -20.73 -10.40
C GLY A 16 36.16 -20.83 -10.78
N ALA A 17 35.81 -21.81 -11.60
CA ALA A 17 34.43 -22.01 -12.01
C ALA A 17 33.60 -22.47 -10.81
N PHE A 18 32.44 -21.85 -10.59
CA PHE A 18 31.49 -22.26 -9.55
C PHE A 18 31.13 -23.74 -9.69
N GLU A 19 31.34 -24.51 -8.62
CA GLU A 19 31.06 -25.94 -8.58
C GLU A 19 29.96 -26.31 -7.60
N SER A 20 29.98 -25.74 -6.40
CA SER A 20 29.10 -26.15 -5.31
C SER A 20 28.62 -25.00 -4.42
N LEU A 21 27.57 -25.26 -3.64
CA LEU A 21 27.12 -24.36 -2.59
C LEU A 21 27.74 -24.71 -1.25
N THR A 22 28.29 -23.69 -0.58
CA THR A 22 28.82 -23.78 0.78
C THR A 22 27.84 -23.24 1.81
N LEU A 23 26.92 -22.36 1.40
CA LEU A 23 25.88 -21.80 2.26
C LEU A 23 24.55 -21.70 1.51
N LEU A 24 23.48 -22.15 2.18
CA LEU A 24 22.09 -21.85 1.83
C LEU A 24 21.31 -21.58 3.12
N LYS A 25 21.20 -20.32 3.50
CA LYS A 25 20.62 -19.88 4.79
C LYS A 25 19.41 -18.99 4.55
N VAL A 26 18.31 -19.28 5.23
CA VAL A 26 17.10 -18.43 5.23
C VAL A 26 17.06 -17.61 6.51
N LYS A 27 16.86 -16.30 6.38
CA LYS A 27 16.76 -15.36 7.51
C LYS A 27 15.74 -14.25 7.24
N PHE A 28 15.44 -13.47 8.29
CA PHE A 28 14.76 -12.19 8.13
C PHE A 28 15.77 -11.05 7.95
N ASP A 29 15.30 -9.93 7.41
CA ASP A 29 15.98 -8.65 7.51
C ASP A 29 15.83 -8.11 8.94
N ALA A 30 16.59 -8.70 9.86
CA ALA A 30 16.63 -8.42 11.30
C ALA A 30 17.91 -9.03 11.88
N ALA A 31 18.10 -8.92 13.20
CA ALA A 31 19.18 -9.60 13.90
C ALA A 31 19.18 -11.12 13.58
N GLU A 32 20.35 -11.73 13.44
CA GLU A 32 20.49 -13.15 13.06
C GLU A 32 19.76 -14.12 14.00
N SER A 33 19.53 -13.73 15.25
CA SER A 33 18.77 -14.50 16.24
C SER A 33 17.26 -14.50 15.99
N THR A 34 16.74 -13.66 15.10
CA THR A 34 15.31 -13.56 14.79
C THR A 34 14.90 -14.77 13.97
N ARG A 35 14.17 -15.69 14.60
CA ARG A 35 13.68 -16.93 13.96
C ARG A 35 12.19 -16.92 13.66
N SER A 36 11.43 -15.99 14.23
CA SER A 36 10.01 -15.82 13.93
C SER A 36 9.61 -14.37 13.69
N LYS A 37 8.64 -14.16 12.80
CA LYS A 37 7.94 -12.89 12.59
C LYS A 37 6.44 -13.15 12.43
N GLU A 38 5.65 -12.12 12.74
CA GLU A 38 4.19 -12.16 12.62
C GLU A 38 3.71 -11.28 11.46
N LEU A 39 2.58 -11.66 10.86
CA LEU A 39 1.83 -10.86 9.91
C LEU A 39 0.33 -11.10 10.05
N PHE A 40 -0.50 -10.30 9.38
CA PHE A 40 -1.94 -10.60 9.26
C PHE A 40 -2.20 -11.41 8.00
N GLY A 41 -3.03 -12.44 8.14
CA GLY A 41 -3.48 -13.33 7.07
C GLY A 41 -4.48 -12.68 6.10
N ASN A 42 -4.25 -11.44 5.69
CA ASN A 42 -5.12 -10.66 4.79
C ASN A 42 -4.67 -10.69 3.32
N GLY A 43 -3.58 -11.41 3.01
CA GLY A 43 -2.99 -11.51 1.67
C GLY A 43 -2.24 -10.28 1.19
N ARG A 44 -2.21 -9.19 1.97
CA ARG A 44 -1.58 -7.92 1.62
C ARG A 44 -0.36 -7.61 2.46
N MET A 45 -0.40 -7.91 3.75
CA MET A 45 0.77 -7.77 4.62
C MET A 45 1.84 -8.74 4.15
N GLN A 46 3.05 -8.23 3.97
CA GLN A 46 4.20 -9.07 3.66
C GLN A 46 5.31 -8.90 4.69
N VAL A 47 6.11 -9.96 4.81
CA VAL A 47 7.34 -9.98 5.58
C VAL A 47 8.50 -10.26 4.65
N LYS A 48 9.56 -9.46 4.77
CA LYS A 48 10.80 -9.64 4.02
C LYS A 48 11.57 -10.86 4.55
N VAL A 49 11.83 -11.81 3.65
CA VAL A 49 12.61 -13.03 3.88
C VAL A 49 13.80 -13.02 2.92
N GLN A 50 14.99 -13.31 3.44
CA GLN A 50 16.23 -13.29 2.68
C GLN A 50 16.83 -14.70 2.63
N VAL A 51 17.34 -15.07 1.48
CA VAL A 51 18.12 -16.30 1.25
C VAL A 51 19.56 -15.89 0.97
N LEU A 52 20.47 -16.32 1.84
CA LEU A 52 21.91 -16.11 1.71
C LEU A 52 22.52 -17.33 1.06
N VAL A 53 23.34 -17.08 0.04
CA VAL A 53 23.96 -18.12 -0.76
C VAL A 53 25.45 -17.82 -0.91
N ALA A 54 26.29 -18.82 -0.68
CA ALA A 54 27.72 -18.74 -0.94
C ALA A 54 28.16 -19.95 -1.77
N GLY A 55 29.05 -19.72 -2.73
CA GLY A 55 29.56 -20.73 -3.63
C GLY A 55 31.03 -21.06 -3.38
N ALA A 56 31.46 -22.22 -3.86
CA ALA A 56 32.87 -22.57 -3.95
C ALA A 56 33.21 -23.24 -5.30
N ASP A 57 34.47 -23.11 -5.71
CA ASP A 57 35.05 -23.85 -6.83
C ASP A 57 35.46 -25.29 -6.42
N ALA A 58 36.08 -26.01 -7.35
CA ALA A 58 36.58 -27.37 -7.17
C ALA A 58 37.58 -27.53 -6.02
N ASP A 59 38.34 -26.47 -5.75
CA ASP A 59 39.38 -26.44 -4.73
C ASP A 59 38.81 -25.99 -3.36
N GLY A 60 37.52 -25.65 -3.31
CA GLY A 60 36.83 -25.17 -2.11
C GLY A 60 37.04 -23.68 -1.85
N ASN A 61 37.65 -22.94 -2.78
CA ASN A 61 37.79 -21.49 -2.66
C ASN A 61 36.43 -20.83 -2.86
N ALA A 62 36.15 -19.79 -2.07
CA ALA A 62 34.93 -19.04 -2.22
C ALA A 62 34.87 -18.42 -3.63
N VAL A 63 33.76 -18.62 -4.33
CA VAL A 63 33.48 -17.97 -5.61
C VAL A 63 32.05 -17.44 -5.67
N HIS A 64 31.83 -16.48 -6.58
CA HIS A 64 30.51 -15.91 -6.82
C HIS A 64 29.55 -16.95 -7.42
N VAL A 65 28.32 -16.99 -6.93
CA VAL A 65 27.23 -17.84 -7.42
C VAL A 65 26.68 -17.22 -8.71
N PRO A 66 26.65 -17.97 -9.84
CA PRO A 66 26.13 -17.46 -11.11
C PRO A 66 24.70 -16.93 -11.00
N ALA A 67 24.37 -15.88 -11.76
CA ALA A 67 23.02 -15.29 -11.78
C ALA A 67 21.93 -16.32 -12.14
N GLU A 68 22.23 -17.22 -13.09
CA GLU A 68 21.34 -18.30 -13.49
C GLU A 68 20.96 -19.23 -12.32
N VAL A 69 21.92 -19.51 -11.43
CA VAL A 69 21.68 -20.29 -10.20
C VAL A 69 20.89 -19.46 -9.21
N MET A 70 21.29 -18.20 -9.00
CA MET A 70 20.59 -17.27 -8.11
C MET A 70 19.12 -17.13 -8.49
N ASP A 71 18.79 -17.09 -9.79
CA ASP A 71 17.43 -16.97 -10.32
C ASP A 71 16.55 -18.21 -10.10
N THR A 72 17.15 -19.38 -9.86
CA THR A 72 16.40 -20.60 -9.51
C THR A 72 15.94 -20.67 -8.06
N ILE A 73 16.47 -19.80 -7.18
CA ILE A 73 16.12 -19.79 -5.76
C ILE A 73 14.62 -19.55 -5.60
N SER A 74 13.98 -20.37 -4.77
CA SER A 74 12.56 -20.19 -4.42
C SER A 74 12.29 -20.64 -3.00
N LEU A 75 11.27 -20.04 -2.38
CA LEU A 75 10.84 -20.41 -1.03
C LEU A 75 9.92 -21.63 -1.05
N ILE A 76 10.09 -22.48 -0.03
CA ILE A 76 9.40 -23.75 0.14
C ILE A 76 8.93 -23.91 1.59
N HIS A 77 7.93 -24.77 1.79
CA HIS A 77 7.61 -25.26 3.13
C HIS A 77 8.73 -26.16 3.61
N TYR A 78 9.28 -25.89 4.80
CA TYR A 78 10.37 -26.66 5.39
C TYR A 78 10.01 -28.15 5.52
N SER A 79 8.80 -28.46 5.97
CA SER A 79 8.37 -29.81 6.32
C SER A 79 8.30 -30.79 5.15
N ASN A 80 8.01 -30.32 3.93
CA ASN A 80 7.76 -31.19 2.77
C ASN A 80 8.57 -30.80 1.51
N GLY A 81 9.32 -29.69 1.56
CA GLY A 81 10.13 -29.22 0.45
C GLY A 81 9.35 -28.74 -0.79
N GLN A 82 8.02 -28.61 -0.68
CA GLN A 82 7.14 -28.14 -1.75
C GLN A 82 7.08 -26.60 -1.77
N PRO A 83 6.77 -25.98 -2.92
CA PRO A 83 6.52 -24.54 -2.99
C PRO A 83 5.50 -24.07 -1.94
N LEU A 84 5.66 -22.82 -1.49
CA LEU A 84 4.66 -22.20 -0.61
C LEU A 84 3.27 -22.29 -1.25
N SER A 85 2.29 -22.64 -0.42
CA SER A 85 0.93 -23.01 -0.81
C SER A 85 -0.01 -22.87 0.41
N ASN A 86 -1.32 -23.16 0.23
CA ASN A 86 -2.33 -23.05 1.29
C ASN A 86 -2.43 -21.63 1.87
N GLY A 87 -2.54 -20.63 0.98
CA GLY A 87 -2.63 -19.22 1.35
C GLY A 87 -1.28 -18.51 1.50
N TRP A 88 -0.19 -19.25 1.66
CA TRP A 88 1.17 -18.70 1.69
C TRP A 88 1.71 -18.45 0.28
N LYS A 89 2.25 -17.26 0.04
CA LYS A 89 2.86 -16.87 -1.24
C LYS A 89 4.14 -16.07 -0.99
N ALA A 90 5.15 -16.32 -1.82
CA ALA A 90 6.33 -15.47 -1.96
C ALA A 90 6.28 -14.66 -3.25
N SER A 91 6.80 -13.45 -3.21
CA SER A 91 7.01 -12.54 -4.35
C SER A 91 8.46 -12.05 -4.31
N ASP A 92 9.05 -11.77 -5.45
CA ASP A 92 10.30 -11.02 -5.57
C ASP A 92 10.07 -9.50 -5.42
N GLU A 93 8.88 -9.03 -5.78
CA GLU A 93 8.48 -7.62 -5.62
C GLU A 93 7.80 -7.30 -4.26
N GLN A 94 8.12 -6.14 -3.70
CA GLN A 94 7.44 -5.59 -2.52
C GLN A 94 6.04 -5.10 -2.88
N GLY A 95 5.04 -5.53 -2.12
CA GLY A 95 3.67 -5.07 -2.20
C GLY A 95 3.49 -3.67 -1.62
N ARG A 96 2.55 -2.92 -2.20
CA ARG A 96 2.24 -1.51 -1.82
C ARG A 96 1.72 -1.31 -0.39
N PHE A 97 1.39 -2.39 0.32
CA PHE A 97 0.83 -2.35 1.67
C PHE A 97 1.83 -2.79 2.75
N THR A 98 3.09 -2.96 2.37
CA THR A 98 4.16 -3.41 3.26
C THR A 98 4.90 -2.20 3.81
N LEU A 99 4.78 -1.98 5.12
CA LEU A 99 5.26 -0.83 5.89
C LEU A 99 6.79 -0.71 6.03
N GLU A 100 7.58 -1.66 5.51
CA GLU A 100 9.03 -1.47 5.45
C GLU A 100 9.30 -0.26 4.57
N SER A 101 9.65 0.85 5.23
CA SER A 101 9.85 2.20 4.71
C SER A 101 10.03 2.27 3.19
N HIS A 102 9.19 3.06 2.52
CA HIS A 102 9.49 3.61 1.19
C HIS A 102 10.84 4.38 1.13
N TYR A 103 11.53 4.53 2.27
CA TYR A 103 12.92 4.92 2.39
C TYR A 103 13.83 3.70 2.47
N SER A 104 14.01 3.05 1.32
CA SER A 104 15.24 2.30 1.00
C SER A 104 15.52 2.38 -0.50
N ALA A 105 15.20 3.51 -1.12
CA ALA A 105 15.81 3.90 -2.40
C ALA A 105 17.17 4.52 -2.10
N ASN A 106 18.10 3.67 -1.69
CA ASN A 106 19.54 3.84 -1.78
C ASN A 106 20.13 2.44 -1.60
N THR A 107 19.84 1.53 -2.53
CA THR A 107 20.85 0.55 -2.93
C THR A 107 22.00 1.36 -3.50
N VAL A 108 22.92 1.76 -2.63
CA VAL A 108 24.29 1.97 -3.05
C VAL A 108 24.69 0.64 -3.69
N PRO A 109 25.15 0.61 -4.95
CA PRO A 109 25.85 -0.56 -5.42
C PRO A 109 27.11 -0.62 -4.55
N ASP A 110 27.11 -1.49 -3.54
CA ASP A 110 28.37 -1.97 -3.00
C ASP A 110 29.01 -2.74 -4.17
N GLU A 111 29.87 -2.04 -4.92
CA GLU A 111 30.98 -2.65 -5.63
C GLU A 111 31.97 -3.17 -4.58
N ASP A 112 31.51 -4.02 -3.67
CA ASP A 112 32.37 -4.83 -2.83
C ASP A 112 32.57 -6.14 -3.59
N ASP A 113 33.68 -6.18 -4.36
CA ASP A 113 34.17 -7.30 -5.17
C ASP A 113 34.65 -8.48 -4.30
N SER A 114 34.04 -8.63 -3.12
CA SER A 114 34.39 -9.57 -2.09
C SER A 114 33.39 -10.73 -2.13
N VAL A 115 33.90 -11.95 -1.90
CA VAL A 115 33.11 -13.18 -2.00
C VAL A 115 32.20 -13.40 -0.78
N HIS A 116 31.53 -12.34 -0.32
CA HIS A 116 30.51 -12.45 0.72
C HIS A 116 29.30 -13.23 0.20
N PRO A 117 28.53 -13.86 1.11
CA PRO A 117 27.29 -14.50 0.74
C PRO A 117 26.35 -13.53 0.01
N GLN A 118 25.94 -13.90 -1.20
CA GLN A 118 24.96 -13.16 -1.99
C GLN A 118 23.57 -13.32 -1.38
N VAL A 119 22.73 -12.30 -1.54
CA VAL A 119 21.39 -12.25 -0.92
C VAL A 119 20.32 -12.19 -1.99
N ARG A 120 19.35 -13.11 -1.94
CA ARG A 120 18.09 -12.98 -2.66
C ARG A 120 16.95 -12.68 -1.71
N THR A 121 16.15 -11.66 -2.04
CA THR A 121 15.04 -11.19 -1.20
C THR A 121 13.70 -11.67 -1.74
N PHE A 122 12.81 -12.05 -0.83
CA PHE A 122 11.42 -12.41 -1.09
C PHE A 122 10.50 -11.71 -0.10
N TRP A 123 9.27 -11.43 -0.54
CA TRP A 123 8.19 -10.87 0.25
C TRP A 123 7.12 -11.94 0.44
N VAL A 124 6.96 -12.41 1.67
CA VAL A 124 6.06 -13.52 2.00
C VAL A 124 4.78 -12.98 2.62
N SER A 125 3.63 -13.43 2.11
CA SER A 125 2.28 -13.10 2.62
C SER A 125 1.47 -14.36 2.89
N SER A 126 0.41 -14.21 3.68
CA SER A 126 -0.60 -15.26 3.89
C SER A 126 -2.01 -14.72 3.65
N ALA A 127 -2.86 -15.49 2.98
CA ALA A 127 -4.29 -15.21 2.78
C ALA A 127 -5.20 -15.75 3.91
N GLY A 128 -4.63 -16.30 4.97
CA GLY A 128 -5.38 -16.78 6.14
C GLY A 128 -4.50 -16.89 7.39
N ALA A 129 -5.11 -17.12 8.55
CA ALA A 129 -4.38 -17.36 9.78
C ALA A 129 -3.71 -18.73 9.78
N GLY A 130 -2.59 -18.85 10.50
CA GLY A 130 -1.82 -20.10 10.61
C GLY A 130 -0.33 -19.86 10.74
N GLU A 131 0.44 -20.93 10.83
CA GLU A 131 1.89 -20.89 10.91
C GLU A 131 2.51 -21.63 9.72
N THR A 132 3.64 -21.13 9.23
CA THR A 132 4.50 -21.91 8.34
C THR A 132 5.97 -21.72 8.70
N GLN A 133 6.76 -22.76 8.44
CA GLN A 133 8.21 -22.71 8.49
C GLN A 133 8.75 -22.65 7.06
N VAL A 134 9.43 -21.56 6.74
CA VAL A 134 9.91 -21.23 5.40
C VAL A 134 11.37 -21.63 5.25
N ALA A 135 11.65 -22.47 4.25
CA ALA A 135 12.97 -22.84 3.79
C ALA A 135 13.17 -22.36 2.34
N ALA A 136 14.36 -22.60 1.80
CA ALA A 136 14.70 -22.28 0.41
C ALA A 136 15.12 -23.53 -0.35
N ARG A 137 14.89 -23.51 -1.66
CA ARG A 137 15.49 -24.44 -2.62
C ARG A 137 16.21 -23.66 -3.71
N VAL A 138 17.21 -24.27 -4.30
CA VAL A 138 18.01 -23.74 -5.41
C VAL A 138 18.43 -24.90 -6.32
N THR A 139 18.55 -24.64 -7.62
CA THR A 139 18.97 -25.63 -8.60
C THR A 139 20.42 -25.37 -8.99
N VAL A 140 21.31 -26.33 -8.72
CA VAL A 140 22.74 -26.29 -9.03
C VAL A 140 23.08 -27.56 -9.80
N ASN A 141 23.70 -27.45 -10.97
CA ASN A 141 24.08 -28.62 -11.79
C ASN A 141 22.92 -29.60 -12.01
N GLN A 142 21.72 -29.08 -12.29
CA GLN A 142 20.46 -29.84 -12.45
C GLN A 142 19.96 -30.57 -11.19
N GLN A 143 20.63 -30.39 -10.04
CA GLN A 143 20.23 -30.93 -8.76
C GLN A 143 19.53 -29.87 -7.91
N VAL A 144 18.43 -30.26 -7.24
CA VAL A 144 17.74 -29.38 -6.29
C VAL A 144 18.35 -29.53 -4.90
N ILE A 145 18.98 -28.46 -4.43
CA ILE A 145 19.50 -28.32 -3.06
C ILE A 145 18.44 -27.60 -2.22
N ARG A 146 18.21 -28.08 -1.00
CA ARG A 146 17.20 -27.55 -0.07
C ARG A 146 17.83 -27.21 1.27
N SER A 147 17.33 -26.14 1.90
CA SER A 147 17.73 -25.74 3.25
C SER A 147 16.92 -26.41 4.37
N ASN A 148 16.28 -27.55 4.11
CA ASN A 148 15.47 -28.28 5.10
C ASN A 148 16.12 -29.61 5.56
N GLY A 149 17.44 -29.73 5.40
CA GLY A 149 18.21 -30.89 5.81
C GLY A 149 18.01 -32.15 4.96
N THR A 150 17.28 -32.11 3.85
CA THR A 150 16.94 -33.31 3.05
C THR A 150 17.87 -33.58 1.87
N THR A 151 18.74 -32.64 1.49
CA THR A 151 19.69 -32.85 0.39
C THR A 151 20.96 -33.55 0.89
N LEU A 152 21.09 -34.84 0.58
CA LEU A 152 22.21 -35.67 1.08
C LEU A 152 23.60 -35.21 0.61
N SER A 153 23.73 -34.65 -0.59
CA SER A 153 25.03 -34.22 -1.14
C SER A 153 25.48 -32.84 -0.65
N SER A 154 24.61 -32.09 0.01
CA SER A 154 24.83 -30.71 0.44
C SER A 154 23.81 -30.40 1.53
N VAL A 155 24.19 -30.72 2.78
CA VAL A 155 23.28 -30.62 3.92
C VAL A 155 23.22 -29.18 4.40
N HIS A 156 22.10 -28.53 4.13
CA HIS A 156 21.77 -27.23 4.68
C HIS A 156 20.48 -27.35 5.49
N ASP A 157 20.50 -26.88 6.74
CA ASP A 157 19.33 -26.83 7.60
C ASP A 157 19.17 -25.40 8.15
N SER A 158 18.29 -24.65 7.48
CA SER A 158 17.98 -23.28 7.83
C SER A 158 16.58 -22.92 7.38
N SER A 159 15.82 -22.36 8.31
CA SER A 159 14.48 -21.86 8.08
C SER A 159 14.12 -20.72 9.03
N VAL A 160 12.99 -20.09 8.75
CA VAL A 160 12.34 -19.09 9.61
C VAL A 160 10.85 -19.40 9.75
N SER A 161 10.26 -19.07 10.89
CA SER A 161 8.82 -19.25 11.14
C SER A 161 8.04 -17.96 10.88
N LEU A 162 6.92 -18.08 10.18
CA LEU A 162 5.96 -17.00 9.96
C LEU A 162 4.63 -17.36 10.59
N ILE A 163 4.10 -16.45 11.41
CA ILE A 163 2.81 -16.61 12.09
C ILE A 163 1.83 -15.59 11.51
N ALA A 164 0.84 -16.07 10.78
CA ALA A 164 -0.26 -15.27 10.26
C ALA A 164 -1.40 -15.22 11.28
N LYS A 165 -1.73 -14.02 11.76
CA LYS A 165 -2.85 -13.74 12.65
C LYS A 165 -4.11 -13.42 11.86
N GLU A 166 -5.27 -13.64 12.47
CA GLU A 166 -6.53 -13.15 11.90
C GLU A 166 -6.52 -11.62 11.81
N PRO A 167 -6.98 -11.03 10.70
CA PRO A 167 -7.10 -9.58 10.58
C PRO A 167 -8.04 -9.01 11.65
N VAL A 168 -7.65 -7.90 12.28
CA VAL A 168 -8.43 -7.29 13.36
C VAL A 168 -9.59 -6.48 12.78
N ALA A 169 -10.81 -6.80 13.20
CA ALA A 169 -11.99 -5.99 12.92
C ALA A 169 -12.20 -4.96 14.06
N TYR A 170 -11.97 -3.68 13.77
CA TYR A 170 -12.19 -2.61 14.75
C TYR A 170 -13.66 -2.16 14.80
N SER A 171 -14.13 -1.77 15.98
CA SER A 171 -15.43 -1.10 16.14
C SER A 171 -15.42 0.27 15.45
N ILE A 172 -16.59 0.75 15.02
CA ILE A 172 -16.78 2.11 14.50
C ILE A 172 -16.27 3.17 15.50
N ASP A 173 -16.36 2.91 16.81
CA ASP A 173 -15.88 3.81 17.86
C ASP A 173 -14.35 3.97 17.89
N SER A 174 -13.62 3.08 17.20
CA SER A 174 -12.17 3.20 17.01
C SER A 174 -11.84 4.18 15.89
N PHE A 175 -12.80 4.56 15.06
CA PHE A 175 -12.61 5.52 13.99
C PHE A 175 -12.96 6.93 14.48
N ARG A 176 -12.05 7.86 14.24
CA ARG A 176 -12.29 9.29 14.49
C ARG A 176 -12.67 9.96 13.18
N TRP A 177 -13.82 10.62 13.20
CA TRP A 177 -14.38 11.36 12.10
C TRP A 177 -14.67 12.79 12.54
N TYR A 178 -13.95 13.75 11.96
CA TYR A 178 -14.03 15.15 12.35
C TYR A 178 -13.66 16.06 11.20
N SER A 179 -14.09 17.32 11.25
CA SER A 179 -13.88 18.27 10.16
C SER A 179 -13.22 19.57 10.60
N VAL A 180 -12.51 20.20 9.66
CA VAL A 180 -11.88 21.50 9.83
C VAL A 180 -12.31 22.42 8.70
N ARG A 181 -12.77 23.63 9.05
CA ARG A 181 -13.14 24.66 8.08
C ARG A 181 -11.90 25.32 7.51
N ARG A 182 -11.88 25.55 6.21
CA ARG A 182 -10.82 26.31 5.52
C ARG A 182 -11.00 27.82 5.71
N GLY A 183 -12.16 28.37 5.35
CA GLY A 183 -12.60 29.71 5.78
C GLY A 183 -12.14 30.91 4.93
N ASN A 184 -11.47 30.70 3.80
CA ASN A 184 -11.05 31.76 2.87
C ASN A 184 -11.79 31.70 1.51
N GLU A 185 -13.06 31.30 1.54
CA GLU A 185 -13.92 31.21 0.36
C GLU A 185 -14.70 32.51 0.08
N GLU A 186 -15.25 32.66 -1.13
CA GLU A 186 -16.18 33.76 -1.46
C GLU A 186 -17.41 33.75 -0.50
N PRO A 187 -18.06 34.89 -0.25
CA PRO A 187 -19.28 34.96 0.55
C PRO A 187 -20.31 33.89 0.13
N GLY A 188 -20.92 33.20 1.09
CA GLY A 188 -21.86 32.12 0.84
C GLY A 188 -21.23 30.76 0.51
N ASN A 189 -19.94 30.70 0.16
CA ASN A 189 -19.20 29.44 -0.02
C ASN A 189 -18.52 29.01 1.28
N ARG A 190 -18.45 27.69 1.50
CA ARG A 190 -17.81 27.06 2.67
C ARG A 190 -17.18 25.75 2.24
N ILE A 191 -15.90 25.54 2.58
CA ILE A 191 -15.21 24.28 2.34
C ILE A 191 -14.71 23.70 3.67
N TRP A 192 -14.90 22.39 3.84
CA TRP A 192 -14.45 21.62 4.98
C TRP A 192 -13.61 20.43 4.52
N ASN A 193 -12.55 20.16 5.27
CA ASN A 193 -11.83 18.90 5.19
C ASN A 193 -12.32 18.02 6.33
N TYR A 194 -12.85 16.85 6.00
CA TYR A 194 -13.11 15.78 6.95
C TYR A 194 -11.93 14.83 6.97
N TYR A 195 -11.54 14.42 8.17
CA TYR A 195 -10.43 13.52 8.41
C TYR A 195 -10.95 12.25 9.08
N LEU A 196 -10.58 11.12 8.48
CA LEU A 196 -10.87 9.78 8.98
C LEU A 196 -9.57 9.14 9.46
N GLY A 197 -9.47 8.81 10.74
CA GLY A 197 -8.34 8.09 11.30
C GLY A 197 -8.76 6.92 12.18
N LEU A 198 -7.87 5.96 12.38
CA LEU A 198 -8.10 4.76 13.18
C LEU A 198 -7.26 4.80 14.47
N TYR A 199 -7.97 4.79 15.60
CA TYR A 199 -7.46 4.95 16.96
C TYR A 199 -8.09 3.90 17.89
N PRO A 200 -7.59 2.66 17.90
CA PRO A 200 -8.06 1.62 18.82
C PRO A 200 -7.91 2.07 20.28
N GLN A 201 -8.85 1.66 21.14
CA GLN A 201 -8.82 2.05 22.56
C GLN A 201 -7.52 1.62 23.25
N GLY A 202 -6.85 2.57 23.90
CA GLY A 202 -5.58 2.32 24.61
C GLY A 202 -4.34 2.11 23.72
N GLY A 203 -4.47 2.28 22.40
CA GLY A 203 -3.38 2.09 21.45
C GLY A 203 -2.87 3.38 20.79
N GLN A 204 -1.78 3.22 20.02
CA GLN A 204 -1.33 4.24 19.07
C GLN A 204 -2.23 4.25 17.83
N GLN A 205 -2.21 5.34 17.07
CA GLN A 205 -2.88 5.42 15.78
C GLN A 205 -2.38 4.32 14.85
N ILE A 206 -3.30 3.62 14.20
CA ILE A 206 -2.99 2.75 13.07
C ILE A 206 -3.23 3.58 11.82
N LYS A 207 -2.19 3.78 11.00
CA LYS A 207 -2.30 4.63 9.82
C LYS A 207 -3.26 3.99 8.82
N LEU A 208 -4.21 4.78 8.31
CA LEU A 208 -4.97 4.43 7.12
C LEU A 208 -4.16 4.88 5.90
N VAL A 209 -3.87 3.96 5.00
CA VAL A 209 -2.92 4.16 3.90
C VAL A 209 -3.58 4.19 2.54
N ASP A 210 -4.75 3.57 2.39
CA ASP A 210 -5.51 3.54 1.13
C ASP A 210 -7.00 3.34 1.40
N TRP A 211 -7.83 3.47 0.36
CA TRP A 211 -9.23 3.06 0.40
C TRP A 211 -9.73 2.59 -0.96
N LEU A 212 -10.76 1.75 -0.95
CA LEU A 212 -11.38 1.16 -2.13
C LEU A 212 -12.89 1.44 -2.13
N SER A 213 -13.45 1.68 -3.31
CA SER A 213 -14.90 1.69 -3.54
C SER A 213 -15.22 0.94 -4.83
N GLU A 214 -16.51 0.68 -5.07
CA GLU A 214 -16.97 0.23 -6.38
C GLU A 214 -16.60 1.27 -7.47
N GLY A 215 -16.29 0.79 -8.67
CA GLY A 215 -15.91 1.64 -9.81
C GLY A 215 -14.40 1.88 -10.01
N GLY A 216 -13.52 1.26 -9.21
CA GLY A 216 -12.06 1.27 -9.38
C GLY A 216 -11.33 2.34 -8.55
N ARG A 217 -10.04 2.56 -8.81
CA ARG A 217 -9.21 3.52 -8.06
C ARG A 217 -9.38 4.94 -8.62
N GLY A 218 -9.59 5.92 -7.74
CA GLY A 218 -9.72 7.33 -8.09
C GLY A 218 -10.42 8.12 -7.00
N SER A 219 -10.20 9.44 -6.93
CA SER A 219 -11.00 10.32 -6.08
C SER A 219 -12.46 10.26 -6.54
N ARG A 220 -13.40 10.15 -5.61
CA ARG A 220 -14.83 9.92 -5.90
C ARG A 220 -15.68 11.08 -5.43
N LEU A 221 -16.44 11.66 -6.36
CA LEU A 221 -17.59 12.49 -6.01
C LEU A 221 -18.71 11.53 -5.59
N PHE A 222 -18.93 11.41 -4.27
CA PHE A 222 -19.91 10.48 -3.72
C PHE A 222 -21.22 11.16 -3.30
N ALA A 223 -21.22 12.49 -3.20
CA ALA A 223 -22.41 13.26 -2.89
C ALA A 223 -22.45 14.52 -3.75
N LYS A 224 -23.60 14.80 -4.36
CA LYS A 224 -23.82 16.02 -5.14
C LYS A 224 -25.22 16.55 -4.89
N GLY A 225 -25.32 17.85 -4.68
CA GLY A 225 -26.60 18.54 -4.55
C GLY A 225 -26.61 19.86 -5.31
N ASN A 226 -27.73 20.16 -5.96
CA ASN A 226 -27.97 21.44 -6.62
C ASN A 226 -29.45 21.83 -6.50
N LYS A 227 -29.71 23.12 -6.25
CA LYS A 227 -31.03 23.67 -5.91
C LYS A 227 -31.67 22.94 -4.73
N LEU A 228 -30.86 22.65 -3.71
CA LEU A 228 -31.28 21.89 -2.52
C LEU A 228 -32.37 22.59 -1.70
N ARG A 229 -32.47 23.93 -1.78
CA ARG A 229 -33.40 24.74 -0.98
C ARG A 229 -33.19 24.57 0.53
N GLU A 230 -31.96 24.29 0.94
CA GLU A 230 -31.59 24.20 2.35
C GLU A 230 -31.11 25.56 2.88
N PRO A 231 -31.38 25.91 4.14
CA PRO A 231 -30.92 27.17 4.72
C PRO A 231 -29.41 27.39 4.55
N SER A 232 -29.08 28.41 3.76
CA SER A 232 -27.71 28.82 3.38
C SER A 232 -26.94 27.79 2.53
N THR A 233 -27.57 26.73 2.04
CA THR A 233 -26.93 25.71 1.19
C THR A 233 -27.84 25.34 0.03
N ASN A 234 -27.43 25.70 -1.18
CA ASN A 234 -28.15 25.41 -2.41
C ASN A 234 -27.31 24.57 -3.39
N HIS A 235 -26.04 24.33 -3.07
CA HIS A 235 -25.16 23.40 -3.77
C HIS A 235 -24.21 22.71 -2.78
N LEU A 236 -24.02 21.40 -2.95
CA LEU A 236 -23.15 20.55 -2.13
C LEU A 236 -22.35 19.61 -3.01
N GLN A 237 -21.07 19.40 -2.67
CA GLN A 237 -20.23 18.33 -3.20
C GLN A 237 -19.49 17.63 -2.07
N GLY A 238 -19.48 16.30 -2.08
CA GLY A 238 -18.66 15.44 -1.21
C GLY A 238 -17.69 14.64 -2.06
N ILE A 239 -16.39 14.83 -1.83
CA ILE A 239 -15.33 14.18 -2.61
C ILE A 239 -14.43 13.39 -1.66
N PHE A 240 -14.37 12.08 -1.82
CA PHE A 240 -13.38 11.24 -1.15
C PHE A 240 -12.09 11.26 -1.99
N VAL A 241 -10.99 11.70 -1.40
CA VAL A 241 -9.74 11.97 -2.11
C VAL A 241 -8.75 10.81 -1.94
N LEU A 242 -7.96 10.54 -2.99
CA LEU A 242 -6.85 9.58 -2.91
C LEU A 242 -5.77 10.02 -1.90
N PRO A 243 -5.18 9.08 -1.13
CA PRO A 243 -4.14 9.40 -0.15
C PRO A 243 -2.89 10.08 -0.75
N GLU A 244 -2.54 9.77 -2.00
CA GLU A 244 -1.34 10.33 -2.65
C GLU A 244 -1.55 11.77 -3.12
N GLN A 245 -2.80 12.19 -3.29
CA GLN A 245 -3.14 13.50 -3.79
C GLN A 245 -2.88 14.56 -2.72
N LYS A 246 -2.18 15.66 -3.08
CA LYS A 246 -1.85 16.77 -2.15
C LYS A 246 -2.80 17.96 -2.26
N THR A 247 -3.47 18.09 -3.40
CA THR A 247 -4.42 19.17 -3.66
C THR A 247 -5.64 18.65 -4.40
N GLN A 248 -6.85 19.01 -3.95
CA GLN A 248 -8.12 18.74 -4.62
C GLN A 248 -8.73 20.05 -5.11
N GLU A 249 -9.05 20.11 -6.40
CA GLU A 249 -9.78 21.26 -6.95
C GLU A 249 -11.28 21.11 -6.72
N VAL A 250 -11.93 22.18 -6.28
CA VAL A 250 -13.39 22.26 -6.17
C VAL A 250 -13.90 23.53 -6.84
N TRP A 251 -15.08 23.43 -7.45
CA TRP A 251 -15.71 24.51 -8.20
C TRP A 251 -17.07 24.81 -7.59
N LEU A 252 -17.21 26.01 -7.00
CA LEU A 252 -18.46 26.43 -6.37
C LEU A 252 -19.07 27.63 -7.08
N PRO A 253 -20.40 27.69 -7.21
CA PRO A 253 -21.08 28.89 -7.66
C PRO A 253 -20.87 30.04 -6.67
N PHE A 254 -20.84 31.28 -7.16
CA PHE A 254 -20.73 32.48 -6.33
C PHE A 254 -21.44 33.64 -7.02
N ASP A 255 -21.75 34.72 -6.28
CA ASP A 255 -22.37 35.93 -6.85
C ASP A 255 -23.67 35.62 -7.64
N GLY A 256 -24.54 34.81 -7.04
CA GLY A 256 -25.82 34.42 -7.64
C GLY A 256 -26.89 35.48 -7.46
N HIS A 257 -27.78 35.57 -8.43
CA HIS A 257 -28.93 36.47 -8.39
C HIS A 257 -30.19 35.70 -7.95
N PRO A 258 -31.14 36.36 -7.25
CA PRO A 258 -32.39 35.71 -6.89
C PRO A 258 -33.15 35.34 -8.16
N LEU A 259 -33.56 34.08 -8.28
CA LEU A 259 -34.46 33.66 -9.33
C LEU A 259 -35.87 34.16 -8.96
N SER A 260 -36.45 35.06 -9.76
CA SER A 260 -37.78 35.65 -9.54
C SER A 260 -38.93 34.68 -9.85
N ASP A 261 -38.73 33.38 -9.60
CA ASP A 261 -39.67 32.36 -10.05
C ASP A 261 -40.96 32.45 -9.21
N ILE A 262 -42.04 32.84 -9.89
CA ILE A 262 -43.41 33.10 -9.39
C ILE A 262 -43.99 31.88 -8.63
N LEU A 263 -43.34 30.72 -8.73
CA LEU A 263 -43.71 29.47 -8.05
C LEU A 263 -43.00 29.26 -6.69
N SER A 264 -42.19 30.22 -6.20
CA SER A 264 -41.40 30.07 -4.96
C SER A 264 -42.12 30.49 -3.67
N PHE A 265 -43.42 30.79 -3.70
CA PHE A 265 -44.16 31.20 -2.50
C PHE A 265 -44.44 30.08 -1.47
N GLY A 266 -43.89 28.87 -1.66
CA GLY A 266 -44.22 27.70 -0.84
C GLY A 266 -43.12 27.14 0.07
N ALA A 267 -41.84 27.47 -0.12
CA ALA A 267 -40.76 26.85 0.66
C ALA A 267 -39.63 27.84 0.95
N GLN A 268 -39.12 27.78 2.19
CA GLN A 268 -38.31 28.80 2.84
C GLN A 268 -37.06 29.24 2.06
N GLY A 269 -37.01 30.51 1.62
CA GLY A 269 -35.81 31.18 1.16
C GLY A 269 -35.72 31.47 -0.35
N TRP A 270 -35.08 32.60 -0.70
CA TRP A 270 -34.77 32.95 -2.08
C TRP A 270 -33.77 31.94 -2.67
N LEU A 271 -34.09 31.35 -3.82
CA LEU A 271 -33.15 30.54 -4.57
C LEU A 271 -32.23 31.46 -5.36
N TYR A 272 -30.94 31.46 -5.04
CA TYR A 272 -29.93 32.24 -5.77
C TYR A 272 -29.22 31.36 -6.79
N VAL A 273 -29.33 31.71 -8.07
CA VAL A 273 -28.70 30.97 -9.16
C VAL A 273 -27.53 31.78 -9.71
N SER A 274 -26.41 31.11 -9.94
CA SER A 274 -25.21 31.71 -10.53
C SER A 274 -24.79 30.98 -11.80
N THR A 275 -24.37 31.75 -12.80
CA THR A 275 -23.63 31.29 -13.98
C THR A 275 -22.11 31.31 -13.76
N LYS A 276 -21.64 31.98 -12.70
CA LYS A 276 -20.22 32.10 -12.37
C LYS A 276 -19.80 30.97 -11.42
N LYS A 277 -18.60 30.43 -11.63
CA LYS A 277 -17.97 29.43 -10.74
C LYS A 277 -16.59 29.92 -10.31
N LYS A 278 -16.24 29.73 -9.04
CA LYS A 278 -14.91 30.00 -8.49
C LYS A 278 -14.19 28.67 -8.26
N ARG A 279 -12.93 28.59 -8.71
CA ARG A 279 -12.04 27.48 -8.42
C ARG A 279 -11.36 27.67 -7.07
N TYR A 280 -11.34 26.63 -6.24
CA TYR A 280 -10.54 26.57 -5.03
C TYR A 280 -9.61 25.36 -5.09
N SER A 281 -8.34 25.57 -4.77
CA SER A 281 -7.37 24.49 -4.59
C SER A 281 -7.27 24.15 -3.10
N VAL A 282 -7.80 23.00 -2.72
CA VAL A 282 -7.91 22.51 -1.33
C VAL A 282 -6.72 21.62 -1.01
N LYS A 283 -5.96 21.96 0.05
CA LYS A 283 -4.90 21.07 0.55
C LYS A 283 -5.55 19.84 1.18
N VAL A 284 -5.06 18.66 0.84
CA VAL A 284 -5.63 17.35 1.24
C VAL A 284 -4.50 16.37 1.52
N SER A 285 -4.81 15.27 2.22
CA SER A 285 -3.83 14.24 2.61
C SER A 285 -2.61 14.85 3.31
N ASP A 286 -2.90 15.81 4.20
CA ASP A 286 -1.93 16.61 4.93
C ASP A 286 -1.74 16.18 6.38
N ARG A 287 -2.42 15.09 6.78
CA ARG A 287 -2.29 14.43 8.08
C ARG A 287 -1.86 13.00 7.86
N GLU A 288 -0.81 12.60 8.56
CA GLU A 288 -0.24 11.27 8.40
C GLU A 288 -1.20 10.20 8.94
N GLY A 289 -1.48 9.18 8.12
CA GLY A 289 -2.33 8.06 8.51
C GLY A 289 -3.82 8.38 8.64
N GLU A 290 -4.28 9.53 8.15
CA GLU A 290 -5.69 9.88 8.07
C GLU A 290 -6.13 10.08 6.61
N LEU A 291 -7.30 9.53 6.25
CA LEU A 291 -7.91 9.74 4.94
C LEU A 291 -8.68 11.06 4.91
N THR A 292 -8.74 11.71 3.75
CA THR A 292 -9.37 13.03 3.61
C THR A 292 -10.61 12.98 2.70
N VAL A 293 -11.69 13.58 3.18
CA VAL A 293 -12.90 13.90 2.40
C VAL A 293 -13.06 15.41 2.34
N VAL A 294 -13.31 15.94 1.14
CA VAL A 294 -13.59 17.37 0.94
C VAL A 294 -15.10 17.58 0.82
N GLN A 295 -15.64 18.43 1.67
CA GLN A 295 -17.00 18.95 1.53
C GLN A 295 -16.95 20.37 1.00
N ALA A 296 -17.67 20.64 -0.10
CA ALA A 296 -17.76 21.97 -0.68
C ALA A 296 -19.24 22.38 -0.74
N LEU A 297 -19.57 23.49 -0.07
CA LEU A 297 -20.93 24.02 0.06
C LEU A 297 -21.03 25.42 -0.54
N SER A 298 -22.16 25.72 -1.16
CA SER A 298 -22.49 27.07 -1.59
C SER A 298 -23.92 27.43 -1.22
N GLY A 299 -24.14 28.68 -0.80
CA GLY A 299 -25.47 29.28 -0.69
C GLY A 299 -26.13 29.55 -2.05
N TYR A 300 -25.37 29.41 -3.15
CA TYR A 300 -25.84 29.56 -4.53
C TYR A 300 -26.01 28.20 -5.21
N SER A 301 -26.85 28.12 -6.23
CA SER A 301 -26.96 27.00 -7.15
C SER A 301 -26.35 27.30 -8.50
N THR A 302 -26.06 26.26 -9.26
CA THR A 302 -25.75 26.38 -10.69
C THR A 302 -27.03 26.45 -11.52
N ILE A 303 -26.89 26.79 -12.80
CA ILE A 303 -27.98 26.74 -13.78
C ILE A 303 -28.47 25.32 -14.08
N GLU A 304 -27.68 24.27 -13.77
CA GLU A 304 -28.04 22.87 -13.99
C GLU A 304 -29.35 22.52 -13.28
N PRO A 305 -30.13 21.51 -13.72
CA PRO A 305 -31.36 21.11 -13.03
C PRO A 305 -31.17 20.81 -11.54
N ALA A 306 -32.28 20.85 -10.79
CA ALA A 306 -32.28 20.41 -9.41
C ALA A 306 -31.86 18.94 -9.35
N SER A 307 -30.93 18.61 -8.46
CA SER A 307 -30.46 17.24 -8.27
C SER A 307 -29.99 17.05 -6.84
N SER A 308 -30.19 15.84 -6.33
CA SER A 308 -29.70 15.42 -5.03
C SER A 308 -29.31 13.96 -5.13
N ASP A 309 -28.02 13.70 -4.97
CA ASP A 309 -27.43 12.38 -4.87
C ASP A 309 -26.79 12.26 -3.49
N ALA A 310 -27.43 11.45 -2.64
CA ALA A 310 -27.06 11.17 -1.26
C ALA A 310 -27.17 9.68 -0.95
N GLU A 311 -26.95 8.82 -1.95
CA GLU A 311 -26.80 7.40 -1.69
C GLU A 311 -25.66 7.17 -0.69
N VAL A 312 -25.80 6.11 0.11
CA VAL A 312 -24.78 5.76 1.11
C VAL A 312 -23.54 5.28 0.37
N PHE A 313 -22.44 6.00 0.56
CA PHE A 313 -21.17 5.69 -0.09
C PHE A 313 -20.42 4.64 0.71
N HIS A 314 -20.46 3.39 0.23
CA HIS A 314 -19.73 2.28 0.84
C HIS A 314 -18.29 2.23 0.34
N PHE A 315 -17.35 2.05 1.27
CA PHE A 315 -15.93 1.96 0.96
C PHE A 315 -15.21 1.04 1.96
N GLN A 316 -14.00 0.63 1.59
CA GLN A 316 -13.10 -0.13 2.44
C GLN A 316 -11.87 0.73 2.72
N ALA A 317 -11.66 1.13 3.96
CA ALA A 317 -10.40 1.74 4.38
C ALA A 317 -9.34 0.65 4.58
N ILE A 318 -8.13 0.88 4.10
CA ILE A 318 -7.01 -0.05 4.24
C ILE A 318 -6.03 0.53 5.25
N ASP A 319 -5.74 -0.22 6.30
CA ASP A 319 -4.74 0.17 7.28
C ASP A 319 -3.32 -0.19 6.86
N GLN A 320 -2.34 0.28 7.64
CA GLN A 320 -0.92 0.10 7.41
C GLN A 320 -0.45 -1.37 7.42
N TYR A 321 -1.30 -2.28 7.90
CA TYR A 321 -1.06 -3.71 7.86
C TYR A 321 -1.81 -4.40 6.71
N GLY A 322 -2.46 -3.63 5.82
CA GLY A 322 -3.23 -4.15 4.70
C GLY A 322 -4.61 -4.70 5.08
N THR A 323 -5.07 -4.48 6.32
CA THR A 323 -6.40 -4.95 6.75
C THR A 323 -7.47 -3.99 6.26
N GLU A 324 -8.57 -4.56 5.76
CA GLU A 324 -9.73 -3.81 5.29
C GLU A 324 -10.73 -3.53 6.41
N HIS A 325 -11.26 -2.32 6.39
CA HIS A 325 -12.32 -1.88 7.28
C HIS A 325 -13.50 -1.38 6.44
N LYS A 326 -14.61 -2.12 6.47
CA LYS A 326 -15.85 -1.77 5.75
C LYS A 326 -16.56 -0.62 6.46
N LEU A 327 -16.66 0.50 5.77
CA LEU A 327 -17.18 1.75 6.27
C LEU A 327 -18.12 2.37 5.24
N ALA A 328 -18.95 3.30 5.70
CA ALA A 328 -19.86 4.03 4.84
C ALA A 328 -19.92 5.51 5.22
N LEU A 329 -20.18 6.36 4.22
CA LEU A 329 -20.48 7.79 4.41
C LEU A 329 -21.93 8.06 4.00
N ARG A 330 -22.71 8.56 4.95
CA ARG A 330 -24.08 9.03 4.70
C ARG A 330 -24.12 10.55 4.64
N THR A 331 -24.76 11.07 3.60
CA THR A 331 -24.93 12.52 3.42
C THR A 331 -26.25 13.00 4.00
N ASP A 332 -26.19 14.07 4.78
CA ASP A 332 -27.36 14.80 5.25
C ASP A 332 -27.29 16.24 4.75
N PHE A 333 -28.15 16.56 3.76
CA PHE A 333 -28.18 17.88 3.13
C PHE A 333 -28.69 18.97 4.08
N ALA A 334 -29.63 18.64 4.97
CA ALA A 334 -30.22 19.59 5.91
C ALA A 334 -29.25 19.94 7.04
N ALA A 335 -28.61 18.92 7.64
CA ALA A 335 -27.54 19.14 8.62
C ALA A 335 -26.27 19.72 7.96
N ARG A 336 -26.08 19.47 6.66
CA ARG A 336 -24.90 19.83 5.85
C ARG A 336 -23.67 19.07 6.34
N GLN A 337 -23.86 17.81 6.69
CA GLN A 337 -22.84 16.97 7.30
C GLN A 337 -22.73 15.62 6.59
N PHE A 338 -21.56 15.02 6.73
CA PHE A 338 -21.31 13.63 6.38
C PHE A 338 -21.15 12.84 7.67
N TYR A 339 -21.85 11.72 7.78
CA TYR A 339 -21.74 10.82 8.92
C TYR A 339 -20.98 9.56 8.52
N LEU A 340 -20.00 9.19 9.34
CA LEU A 340 -19.32 7.91 9.22
C LEU A 340 -20.18 6.85 9.91
N GLU A 341 -20.42 5.74 9.23
CA GLU A 341 -21.10 4.57 9.76
C GLU A 341 -20.40 3.28 9.34
N ARG A 342 -20.84 2.15 9.91
CA ARG A 342 -20.35 0.83 9.50
C ARG A 342 -20.96 0.47 8.15
N GLY A 343 -20.12 -0.02 7.23
CA GLY A 343 -20.52 -0.43 5.88
C GLY A 343 -20.59 -1.93 5.68
#